data_AF-A0A2H5YS94-F1
#
_entry.id   AF-A0A2H5YS94-F1
#
_cell.length_a   1.000
_cell.length_b   1.000
_cell.length_c   1.000
_cell.angle_alpha   90.00
_cell.angle_beta   90.00
_cell.angle_gamma   90.00
#
_symmetry.space_group_name_H-M   'P 1'
#
loop_
_entity.id
_entity.type
_entity.pdbx_description
1 polymer ?
#
loop_
_entity_poly.entity_id
_entity_poly.type
_entity_poly.pdbx_seq_one_letter_code
_entity_poly.pdbx_strand_id
1 'polypeptide(L)'
;MQFVAGSLLHDRESGQTDHLDWLRAVYESSAVRDYVQRTGRYPWDGISIHPYNLPPEETLADLRRLRALQTEYGDTSGVWVTEIGYPAAPPEWSVSGIMDPTQQELEQAEFLREVYTRLRDETPFIDRVFWFKYEDFGDGHAYANWGLVRLRDSAFRYGREATPWPRKPAYMVYQSLARPEMLPTAPVPPPPDAGSDVWYFPETGHTLRGPFLRYWLDHGGLALFGYPKTEVFFVAGRAVQYFERARFEYWPEFRGTPYEVQLGLLGWYVARGRQFERQPPPSPDQPPDPNRVYFPETGQYLSGAFKRYWEEHGGLAIFGYPISGELSEVNPEDGKTYTVQYFERARFEYHPEHAGTEHEVQLGLLGNQVLSTMSWYR
;
A
#
# COMPACT_ATOMS: atom_id res chain seq x y z
N MET A 1 2.19 39.41 1.54
CA MET A 1 0.86 38.93 1.95
C MET A 1 0.26 38.26 0.73
N GLN A 2 -0.09 36.98 0.82
CA GLN A 2 -0.72 36.28 -0.31
C GLN A 2 -2.22 36.55 -0.26
N PHE A 3 -2.82 37.04 -1.34
CA PHE A 3 -4.27 37.20 -1.46
C PHE A 3 -4.80 36.15 -2.41
N VAL A 4 -5.70 35.29 -1.93
CA VAL A 4 -6.26 34.19 -2.71
C VAL A 4 -7.75 34.43 -2.84
N ALA A 5 -8.26 34.54 -4.08
CA ALA A 5 -9.69 34.54 -4.34
C ALA A 5 -10.16 33.08 -4.38
N GLY A 6 -11.24 32.72 -3.68
CA GLY A 6 -11.68 31.33 -3.58
C GLY A 6 -13.16 31.16 -3.90
N SER A 7 -13.52 30.05 -4.54
CA SER A 7 -14.91 29.62 -4.74
C SER A 7 -15.01 28.09 -4.83
N LEU A 8 -16.22 27.54 -4.67
CA LEU A 8 -16.50 26.12 -4.92
C LEU A 8 -16.54 25.88 -6.44
N LEU A 9 -15.92 24.80 -6.94
CA LEU A 9 -15.97 24.47 -8.38
C LEU A 9 -17.34 24.03 -8.85
N HIS A 10 -18.13 23.47 -7.97
CA HIS A 10 -19.41 22.90 -8.35
C HIS A 10 -20.29 22.87 -7.11
N ASP A 11 -21.41 23.57 -7.16
CA ASP A 11 -22.46 23.41 -6.18
C ASP A 11 -23.37 22.28 -6.65
N ARG A 12 -23.25 21.11 -5.99
CA ARG A 12 -24.05 19.92 -6.29
C ARG A 12 -25.53 20.08 -5.97
N GLU A 13 -25.91 21.02 -5.11
CA GLU A 13 -27.33 21.26 -4.77
C GLU A 13 -28.04 22.05 -5.87
N SER A 14 -27.34 22.99 -6.51
CA SER A 14 -27.89 23.83 -7.58
C SER A 14 -27.58 23.32 -9.00
N GLY A 15 -26.54 22.49 -9.16
CA GLY A 15 -26.08 21.97 -10.46
C GLY A 15 -25.50 23.04 -11.39
N GLN A 16 -25.12 24.20 -10.84
CA GLN A 16 -24.79 25.40 -11.62
C GLN A 16 -23.29 25.75 -11.55
N THR A 17 -22.83 26.45 -12.58
CA THR A 17 -21.48 27.04 -12.68
C THR A 17 -21.43 28.44 -12.05
N ASP A 18 -22.25 28.71 -11.02
CA ASP A 18 -22.42 30.03 -10.39
C ASP A 18 -21.08 30.66 -9.94
N HIS A 19 -20.09 29.82 -9.68
CA HIS A 19 -18.74 30.26 -9.33
C HIS A 19 -17.99 30.99 -10.46
N LEU A 20 -18.19 30.60 -11.72
CA LEU A 20 -17.57 31.27 -12.86
C LEU A 20 -18.24 32.62 -13.14
N ASP A 21 -19.57 32.69 -12.99
CA ASP A 21 -20.32 33.94 -13.15
C ASP A 21 -20.00 34.92 -12.01
N TRP A 22 -19.84 34.42 -10.78
CA TRP A 22 -19.33 35.20 -9.66
C TRP A 22 -17.92 35.73 -9.96
N LEU A 23 -17.01 34.89 -10.43
CA LEU A 23 -15.64 35.30 -10.74
C LEU A 23 -15.62 36.33 -11.89
N ARG A 24 -16.47 36.16 -12.90
CA ARG A 24 -16.70 37.14 -13.97
C ARG A 24 -17.12 38.50 -13.37
N ALA A 25 -18.11 38.51 -12.47
CA ALA A 25 -18.53 39.74 -11.79
C ALA A 25 -17.39 40.38 -10.96
N VAL A 26 -16.52 39.57 -10.35
CA VAL A 26 -15.33 40.07 -9.64
C VAL A 26 -14.35 40.75 -10.61
N TYR A 27 -14.03 40.12 -11.75
CA TYR A 27 -13.20 40.72 -12.80
C TYR A 27 -13.77 42.04 -13.33
N GLU A 28 -15.09 42.13 -13.44
CA GLU A 28 -15.78 43.29 -14.00
C GLU A 28 -16.01 44.43 -12.98
N SER A 29 -15.78 44.16 -11.69
CA SER A 29 -15.92 45.16 -10.64
C SER A 29 -14.96 46.34 -10.84
N SER A 30 -15.43 47.54 -10.51
CA SER A 30 -14.61 48.76 -10.59
C SER A 30 -13.34 48.64 -9.75
N ALA A 31 -13.43 48.05 -8.55
CA ALA A 31 -12.30 47.85 -7.67
C ALA A 31 -11.16 47.03 -8.30
N VAL A 32 -11.48 45.91 -8.96
CA VAL A 32 -10.48 45.06 -9.63
C VAL A 32 -9.94 45.75 -10.88
N ARG A 33 -10.81 46.32 -11.71
CA ARG A 33 -10.39 47.04 -12.93
C ARG A 33 -9.47 48.21 -12.61
N ASP A 34 -9.80 49.03 -11.61
CA ASP A 34 -8.98 50.15 -11.16
C ASP A 34 -7.63 49.66 -10.59
N TYR A 35 -7.63 48.54 -9.85
CA TYR A 35 -6.39 47.95 -9.35
C TYR A 35 -5.47 47.50 -10.49
N VAL A 36 -6.01 46.78 -11.48
CA VAL A 36 -5.25 46.30 -12.64
C VAL A 36 -4.74 47.48 -13.47
N GLN A 37 -5.55 48.50 -13.72
CA GLN A 37 -5.13 49.70 -14.44
C GLN A 37 -3.95 50.42 -13.76
N ARG A 38 -3.96 50.50 -12.42
CA ARG A 38 -2.89 51.19 -11.67
C ARG A 38 -1.63 50.36 -11.50
N THR A 39 -1.75 49.03 -11.43
CA THR A 39 -0.63 48.15 -11.01
C THR A 39 -0.13 47.22 -12.10
N GLY A 40 -0.90 47.03 -13.18
CA GLY A 40 -0.60 46.07 -14.25
C GLY A 40 -0.78 44.59 -13.85
N ARG A 41 -1.37 44.30 -12.67
CA ARG A 41 -1.59 42.93 -12.18
C ARG A 41 -2.93 42.80 -11.45
N TYR A 42 -3.40 41.57 -11.29
CA TYR A 42 -4.57 41.26 -10.47
C TYR A 42 -4.26 41.38 -8.97
N PRO A 43 -5.29 41.63 -8.12
CA PRO A 43 -5.08 41.81 -6.68
C PRO A 43 -4.87 40.49 -5.91
N TRP A 44 -4.96 39.35 -6.59
CA TRP A 44 -4.69 38.01 -6.05
C TRP A 44 -3.40 37.42 -6.61
N ASP A 45 -2.81 36.50 -5.85
CA ASP A 45 -1.68 35.68 -6.26
C ASP A 45 -2.12 34.34 -6.87
N GLY A 46 -3.37 33.95 -6.64
CA GLY A 46 -3.95 32.74 -7.20
C GLY A 46 -5.45 32.61 -6.93
N ILE A 47 -6.08 31.67 -7.62
CA ILE A 47 -7.51 31.35 -7.47
C ILE A 47 -7.64 29.95 -6.87
N SER A 48 -8.30 29.85 -5.70
CA SER A 48 -8.55 28.59 -5.01
C SER A 48 -9.87 27.98 -5.43
N ILE A 49 -9.88 26.65 -5.57
CA ILE A 49 -11.05 25.90 -5.98
C ILE A 49 -11.21 24.59 -5.23
N HIS A 50 -12.45 24.22 -4.94
CA HIS A 50 -12.79 23.12 -4.03
C HIS A 50 -13.61 22.03 -4.77
N PRO A 51 -12.98 20.97 -5.33
CA PRO A 51 -13.65 19.95 -6.16
C PRO A 51 -14.16 18.73 -5.37
N TYR A 52 -14.57 18.88 -4.11
CA TYR A 52 -14.95 17.78 -3.23
C TYR A 52 -15.64 16.59 -3.93
N ASN A 53 -14.98 15.43 -3.94
CA ASN A 53 -15.53 14.18 -4.47
C ASN A 53 -16.11 14.29 -5.91
N LEU A 54 -15.59 15.23 -6.70
CA LEU A 54 -15.85 15.30 -8.14
C LEU A 54 -14.94 14.29 -8.84
N PRO A 55 -15.46 13.52 -9.82
CA PRO A 55 -14.62 12.65 -10.65
C PRO A 55 -13.46 13.43 -11.29
N PRO A 56 -12.29 12.80 -11.52
CA PRO A 56 -11.13 13.47 -12.08
C PRO A 56 -11.41 14.16 -13.42
N GLU A 57 -12.22 13.53 -14.29
CA GLU A 57 -12.62 14.09 -15.58
C GLU A 57 -13.45 15.37 -15.47
N GLU A 58 -14.40 15.43 -14.52
CA GLU A 58 -15.21 16.62 -14.25
C GLU A 58 -14.34 17.73 -13.65
N THR A 59 -13.48 17.36 -12.68
CA THR A 59 -12.52 18.30 -12.06
C THR A 59 -11.64 18.97 -13.12
N LEU A 60 -11.10 18.20 -14.06
CA LEU A 60 -10.25 18.71 -15.14
C LEU A 60 -11.05 19.56 -16.15
N ALA A 61 -12.32 19.22 -16.42
CA ALA A 61 -13.18 20.00 -17.30
C ALA A 61 -13.46 21.39 -16.70
N ASP A 62 -13.82 21.46 -15.43
CA ASP A 62 -14.10 22.74 -14.78
C ASP A 62 -12.83 23.59 -14.58
N LEU A 63 -11.69 22.94 -14.32
CA LEU A 63 -10.39 23.61 -14.33
C LEU A 63 -10.06 24.28 -15.66
N ARG A 64 -10.35 23.62 -16.78
CA ARG A 64 -10.16 24.20 -18.12
C ARG A 64 -11.11 25.36 -18.36
N ARG A 65 -12.36 25.30 -17.87
CA ARG A 65 -13.33 26.41 -17.95
C ARG A 65 -12.86 27.62 -17.13
N LEU A 66 -12.39 27.40 -15.90
CA LEU A 66 -11.80 28.44 -15.07
C LEU A 66 -10.60 29.09 -15.78
N ARG A 67 -9.71 28.27 -16.34
CA ARG A 67 -8.54 28.79 -17.06
C ARG A 67 -8.93 29.59 -18.31
N ALA A 68 -9.96 29.17 -19.04
CA ALA A 68 -10.49 29.91 -20.18
C ALA A 68 -11.04 31.29 -19.74
N LEU A 69 -11.77 31.35 -18.62
CA LEU A 69 -12.26 32.60 -18.05
C LEU A 69 -11.11 33.52 -17.62
N GLN A 70 -10.08 33.02 -16.93
CA GLN A 70 -8.89 33.81 -16.61
C GLN A 70 -8.25 34.41 -17.87
N THR A 71 -8.16 33.62 -18.94
CA THR A 71 -7.57 34.03 -20.22
C THR A 71 -8.38 35.13 -20.90
N GLU A 72 -9.72 35.11 -20.79
CA GLU A 72 -10.61 36.17 -21.31
C GLU A 72 -10.26 37.56 -20.74
N TYR A 73 -9.86 37.61 -19.48
CA TYR A 73 -9.45 38.84 -18.79
C TYR A 73 -7.93 39.05 -18.76
N GLY A 74 -7.14 38.20 -19.42
CA GLY A 74 -5.68 38.26 -19.39
C GLY A 74 -5.06 37.97 -18.01
N ASP A 75 -5.80 37.32 -17.10
CA ASP A 75 -5.25 36.83 -15.84
C ASP A 75 -4.42 35.57 -16.06
N THR A 76 -3.18 35.59 -15.58
CA THR A 76 -2.27 34.44 -15.62
C THR A 76 -1.99 33.86 -14.24
N SER A 77 -2.67 34.33 -13.20
CA SER A 77 -2.49 33.85 -11.82
C SER A 77 -2.71 32.34 -11.74
N GLY A 78 -1.91 31.68 -10.92
CA GLY A 78 -1.98 30.23 -10.76
C GLY A 78 -3.26 29.79 -10.06
N VAL A 79 -3.65 28.54 -10.32
CA VAL A 79 -4.84 27.95 -9.73
C VAL A 79 -4.43 26.98 -8.62
N TRP A 80 -5.09 27.09 -7.47
CA TRP A 80 -4.86 26.24 -6.29
C TRP A 80 -6.06 25.33 -6.12
N VAL A 81 -5.85 24.02 -6.29
CA VAL A 81 -6.87 23.02 -5.98
C VAL A 81 -6.80 22.73 -4.49
N THR A 82 -7.78 23.20 -3.74
CA THR A 82 -7.89 22.99 -2.30
C THR A 82 -9.04 22.05 -1.99
N GLU A 83 -8.99 21.36 -0.87
CA GLU A 83 -10.11 20.52 -0.42
C GLU A 83 -10.54 19.42 -1.41
N ILE A 84 -9.60 18.93 -2.24
CA ILE A 84 -9.84 17.73 -3.05
C ILE A 84 -9.83 16.49 -2.14
N GLY A 85 -10.82 15.62 -2.29
CA GLY A 85 -10.96 14.46 -1.42
C GLY A 85 -12.00 13.47 -1.91
N TYR A 86 -11.91 12.24 -1.41
CA TYR A 86 -12.86 11.15 -1.64
C TYR A 86 -13.07 10.43 -0.29
N PRO A 87 -14.31 10.24 0.19
CA PRO A 87 -14.55 9.56 1.47
C PRO A 87 -14.38 8.05 1.34
N ALA A 88 -13.93 7.38 2.40
CA ALA A 88 -13.77 5.93 2.43
C ALA A 88 -14.15 5.31 3.78
N ALA A 89 -15.26 4.58 3.82
CA ALA A 89 -15.71 3.94 5.05
C ALA A 89 -14.69 2.90 5.55
N PRO A 90 -14.40 2.90 6.87
CA PRO A 90 -13.46 1.96 7.46
C PRO A 90 -14.02 0.54 7.44
N PRO A 91 -13.16 -0.48 7.59
CA PRO A 91 -13.63 -1.84 7.82
C PRO A 91 -14.38 -1.92 9.14
N GLU A 92 -15.27 -2.92 9.27
CA GLU A 92 -15.87 -3.24 10.57
C GLU A 92 -14.78 -3.53 11.60
N TRP A 93 -15.01 -3.11 12.84
CA TRP A 93 -14.03 -3.19 13.92
C TRP A 93 -13.60 -4.65 14.16
N SER A 94 -12.31 -4.92 14.01
CA SER A 94 -11.71 -6.22 14.33
C SER A 94 -10.72 -6.09 15.48
N VAL A 95 -10.91 -6.93 16.52
CA VAL A 95 -9.99 -7.09 17.66
C VAL A 95 -8.59 -7.57 17.25
N SER A 96 -8.44 -8.09 16.03
CA SER A 96 -7.26 -8.83 15.59
C SER A 96 -6.11 -7.95 15.10
N GLY A 97 -6.26 -6.61 15.07
CA GLY A 97 -5.18 -5.68 14.74
C GLY A 97 -4.71 -5.67 13.28
N ILE A 98 -5.30 -6.50 12.43
CA ILE A 98 -5.10 -6.54 10.98
C ILE A 98 -6.48 -6.47 10.34
N MET A 99 -6.76 -5.38 9.62
CA MET A 99 -7.98 -5.23 8.83
C MET A 99 -7.56 -5.01 7.38
N ASP A 100 -8.05 -5.86 6.48
CA ASP A 100 -7.93 -5.60 5.05
C ASP A 100 -8.64 -4.27 4.73
N PRO A 101 -8.10 -3.47 3.80
CA PRO A 101 -8.77 -2.25 3.37
C PRO A 101 -10.14 -2.59 2.79
N THR A 102 -11.13 -1.73 3.04
CA THR A 102 -12.43 -1.87 2.38
C THR A 102 -12.33 -1.53 0.89
N GLN A 103 -13.33 -1.97 0.12
CA GLN A 103 -13.43 -1.58 -1.29
C GLN A 103 -13.42 -0.04 -1.47
N GLN A 104 -14.08 0.71 -0.58
CA GLN A 104 -14.08 2.18 -0.62
C GLN A 104 -12.71 2.79 -0.36
N GLU A 105 -11.86 2.13 0.43
CA GLU A 105 -10.51 2.60 0.72
C GLU A 105 -9.53 2.32 -0.42
N LEU A 106 -9.80 1.26 -1.19
CA LEU A 106 -9.14 1.03 -2.45
C LEU A 106 -9.56 2.10 -3.48
N GLU A 107 -10.85 2.40 -3.57
CA GLU A 107 -11.39 3.45 -4.45
C GLU A 107 -10.83 4.85 -4.10
N GLN A 108 -10.74 5.21 -2.81
CA GLN A 108 -10.11 6.47 -2.39
C GLN A 108 -8.63 6.55 -2.80
N ALA A 109 -7.90 5.44 -2.71
CA ALA A 109 -6.50 5.38 -3.10
C ALA A 109 -6.32 5.50 -4.62
N GLU A 110 -7.20 4.86 -5.40
CA GLU A 110 -7.24 4.98 -6.86
C GLU A 110 -7.60 6.40 -7.29
N PHE A 111 -8.65 6.98 -6.71
CA PHE A 111 -9.04 8.36 -6.94
C PHE A 111 -7.88 9.33 -6.71
N LEU A 112 -7.21 9.21 -5.55
CA LEU A 112 -6.07 10.06 -5.22
C LEU A 112 -4.96 9.93 -6.27
N ARG A 113 -4.61 8.69 -6.66
CA ARG A 113 -3.60 8.43 -7.68
C ARG A 113 -3.96 9.11 -8.99
N GLU A 114 -5.16 8.83 -9.49
CA GLU A 114 -5.61 9.32 -10.77
C GLU A 114 -5.64 10.84 -10.79
N VAL A 115 -6.30 11.46 -9.81
CA VAL A 115 -6.52 12.91 -9.86
C VAL A 115 -5.22 13.69 -9.71
N TYR A 116 -4.31 13.29 -8.82
CA TYR A 116 -3.02 13.97 -8.69
C TYR A 116 -2.12 13.77 -9.93
N THR A 117 -2.13 12.57 -10.51
CA THR A 117 -1.34 12.28 -11.73
C THR A 117 -1.85 13.13 -12.89
N ARG A 118 -3.16 13.15 -13.09
CA ARG A 118 -3.77 13.91 -14.19
C ARG A 118 -3.67 15.43 -13.98
N LEU A 119 -3.84 15.92 -12.75
CA LEU A 119 -3.62 17.35 -12.47
C LEU A 119 -2.16 17.78 -12.76
N ARG A 120 -1.19 16.94 -12.38
CA ARG A 120 0.23 17.18 -12.69
C ARG A 120 0.49 17.19 -14.20
N ASP A 121 -0.05 16.22 -14.93
CA ASP A 121 0.32 15.96 -16.33
C ASP A 121 -0.52 16.74 -17.36
N GLU A 122 -1.80 17.02 -17.05
CA GLU A 122 -2.76 17.63 -17.99
C GLU A 122 -3.07 19.11 -17.71
N THR A 123 -2.72 19.65 -16.54
CA THR A 123 -3.08 21.02 -16.14
C THR A 123 -1.87 21.83 -15.66
N PRO A 124 -1.00 22.30 -16.58
CA PRO A 124 0.25 22.99 -16.23
C PRO A 124 0.06 24.39 -15.59
N PHE A 125 -1.18 24.88 -15.52
CA PHE A 125 -1.55 26.15 -14.87
C PHE A 125 -1.97 25.97 -13.39
N ILE A 126 -1.94 24.73 -12.88
CA ILE A 126 -2.16 24.42 -11.48
C ILE A 126 -0.84 24.59 -10.72
N ASP A 127 -0.85 25.47 -9.74
CA ASP A 127 0.32 25.77 -8.92
C ASP A 127 0.39 24.85 -7.70
N ARG A 128 -0.76 24.54 -7.09
CA ARG A 128 -0.84 23.80 -5.82
C ARG A 128 -2.06 22.90 -5.78
N VAL A 129 -1.89 21.73 -5.18
CA VAL A 129 -2.98 20.77 -4.91
C VAL A 129 -2.91 20.38 -3.42
N PHE A 130 -4.03 20.51 -2.72
CA PHE A 130 -4.15 20.22 -1.30
C PHE A 130 -5.27 19.21 -1.07
N TRP A 131 -4.90 18.03 -0.61
CA TRP A 131 -5.86 17.05 -0.12
C TRP A 131 -6.62 17.61 1.07
N PHE A 132 -7.93 17.36 1.11
CA PHE A 132 -8.85 17.94 2.08
C PHE A 132 -8.43 17.70 3.53
N LYS A 133 -8.11 16.45 3.91
CA LYS A 133 -7.79 16.11 5.30
C LYS A 133 -6.74 15.02 5.44
N TYR A 134 -5.79 15.25 6.34
CA TYR A 134 -4.77 14.25 6.67
C TYR A 134 -5.38 13.08 7.48
N GLU A 135 -6.20 13.34 8.48
CA GLU A 135 -6.85 12.33 9.31
C GLU A 135 -8.38 12.34 9.19
N ASP A 136 -9.01 11.18 9.41
CA ASP A 136 -10.46 11.10 9.63
C ASP A 136 -10.86 11.93 10.85
N PHE A 137 -12.07 12.46 10.85
CA PHE A 137 -12.57 13.35 11.90
C PHE A 137 -14.02 13.04 12.24
N GLY A 138 -14.45 13.40 13.45
CA GLY A 138 -15.85 13.36 13.85
C GLY A 138 -16.24 14.66 14.56
N ASP A 139 -17.50 15.05 14.47
CA ASP A 139 -18.06 16.26 15.09
C ASP A 139 -18.98 15.95 16.28
N GLY A 140 -18.82 14.78 16.89
CA GLY A 140 -19.65 14.32 18.01
C GLY A 140 -21.00 13.71 17.60
N HIS A 141 -21.40 13.80 16.33
CA HIS A 141 -22.66 13.22 15.83
C HIS A 141 -22.51 12.39 14.54
N ALA A 142 -21.45 12.59 13.74
CA ALA A 142 -21.13 11.75 12.60
C ALA A 142 -19.62 11.52 12.42
N TYR A 143 -19.26 10.33 11.92
CA TYR A 143 -17.88 9.96 11.59
C TYR A 143 -17.60 10.32 10.11
N ALA A 144 -16.66 11.23 9.86
CA ALA A 144 -16.28 11.70 8.53
C ALA A 144 -15.00 11.02 8.03
N ASN A 145 -15.19 10.23 6.98
CA ASN A 145 -14.23 9.24 6.45
C ASN A 145 -13.24 9.78 5.39
N TRP A 146 -12.85 11.06 5.48
CA TRP A 146 -12.15 11.77 4.40
C TRP A 146 -10.63 11.77 4.50
N GLY A 147 -10.08 11.27 5.61
CA GLY A 147 -8.67 11.36 5.92
C GLY A 147 -7.78 10.41 5.11
N LEU A 148 -6.54 10.85 4.96
CA LEU A 148 -5.30 10.07 4.75
C LEU A 148 -5.22 8.82 5.62
N VAL A 149 -5.35 9.09 6.91
CA VAL A 149 -5.11 8.15 7.99
C VAL A 149 -6.36 8.03 8.85
N ARG A 150 -6.47 6.89 9.53
CA ARG A 150 -7.49 6.65 10.54
C ARG A 150 -6.89 6.86 11.93
N LEU A 151 -7.72 7.37 12.83
CA LEU A 151 -7.42 7.40 14.25
C LEU A 151 -8.45 6.51 14.94
N ARG A 152 -8.05 5.73 15.95
CA ARG A 152 -8.97 4.87 16.71
C ARG A 152 -10.08 5.65 17.39
N ASP A 153 -9.74 6.86 17.80
CA ASP A 153 -10.56 7.65 18.69
C ASP A 153 -11.12 8.88 17.96
N SER A 154 -11.08 8.94 16.61
CA SER A 154 -11.44 10.14 15.81
C SER A 154 -12.86 10.66 16.03
N ALA A 155 -13.78 9.82 16.56
CA ALA A 155 -15.11 10.26 16.97
C ALA A 155 -15.11 11.13 18.26
N PHE A 156 -14.07 11.04 19.11
CA PHE A 156 -14.05 11.62 20.45
C PHE A 156 -12.75 12.36 20.81
N ARG A 157 -11.63 12.07 20.13
CA ARG A 157 -10.31 12.65 20.37
C ARG A 157 -9.63 12.94 19.04
N TYR A 158 -9.37 14.21 18.79
CA TYR A 158 -8.72 14.73 17.59
C TYR A 158 -7.28 15.15 17.87
N GLY A 159 -6.41 15.09 16.86
CA GLY A 159 -5.03 15.60 16.93
C GLY A 159 -3.99 14.60 17.48
N ARG A 160 -2.86 15.15 17.94
CA ARG A 160 -1.62 14.38 18.25
C ARG A 160 -1.75 13.33 19.35
N GLU A 161 -2.79 13.42 20.18
CA GLU A 161 -3.05 12.50 21.29
C GLU A 161 -3.98 11.34 20.92
N ALA A 162 -4.50 11.33 19.69
CA ALA A 162 -5.34 10.27 19.19
C ALA A 162 -4.51 9.04 18.84
N THR A 163 -5.04 7.85 19.11
CA THR A 163 -4.32 6.60 18.85
C THR A 163 -4.28 6.33 17.34
N PRO A 164 -3.09 6.24 16.70
CA PRO A 164 -2.99 5.89 15.29
C PRO A 164 -3.57 4.50 15.01
N TRP A 165 -4.32 4.37 13.92
CA TRP A 165 -4.82 3.09 13.40
C TRP A 165 -3.98 2.66 12.18
N PRO A 166 -3.98 1.38 11.76
CA PRO A 166 -3.50 0.98 10.43
C PRO A 166 -3.79 2.01 9.34
N ARG A 167 -2.76 2.40 8.59
CA ARG A 167 -2.82 3.44 7.55
C ARG A 167 -3.80 3.00 6.44
N LYS A 168 -4.53 3.96 5.86
CA LYS A 168 -5.33 3.68 4.66
C LYS A 168 -4.39 3.49 3.45
N PRO A 169 -4.79 2.71 2.43
CA PRO A 169 -4.06 2.64 1.17
C PRO A 169 -3.80 4.04 0.55
N ALA A 170 -4.75 4.97 0.69
CA ALA A 170 -4.62 6.34 0.17
C ALA A 170 -3.43 7.12 0.75
N TYR A 171 -3.09 6.93 2.04
CA TYR A 171 -1.91 7.57 2.63
C TYR A 171 -0.61 7.15 1.94
N MET A 172 -0.56 5.91 1.49
CA MET A 172 0.63 5.37 0.86
C MET A 172 0.75 5.81 -0.59
N VAL A 173 -0.36 5.94 -1.31
CA VAL A 173 -0.40 6.64 -2.60
C VAL A 173 0.03 8.09 -2.45
N TYR A 174 -0.43 8.79 -1.42
CA TYR A 174 0.02 10.16 -1.14
C TYR A 174 1.54 10.22 -0.95
N GLN A 175 2.12 9.29 -0.17
CA GLN A 175 3.57 9.21 0.00
C GLN A 175 4.29 8.90 -1.32
N SER A 176 3.78 7.99 -2.15
CA SER A 176 4.41 7.64 -3.42
C SER A 176 4.41 8.80 -4.42
N LEU A 177 3.39 9.64 -4.40
CA LEU A 177 3.32 10.83 -5.24
C LEU A 177 4.19 11.98 -4.71
N ALA A 178 4.25 12.16 -3.39
CA ALA A 178 4.93 13.30 -2.77
C ALA A 178 6.45 13.09 -2.58
N ARG A 179 6.84 11.86 -2.22
CA ARG A 179 8.20 11.45 -1.86
C ARG A 179 8.44 9.99 -2.28
N PRO A 180 8.37 9.65 -3.60
CA PRO A 180 8.59 8.27 -4.07
C PRO A 180 9.93 7.70 -3.59
N GLU A 181 10.95 8.53 -3.44
CA GLU A 181 12.29 8.18 -2.93
C GLU A 181 12.30 7.78 -1.45
N MET A 182 11.24 8.09 -0.70
CA MET A 182 11.10 7.72 0.72
C MET A 182 10.22 6.48 0.93
N LEU A 183 9.70 5.87 -0.15
CA LEU A 183 8.96 4.62 -0.03
C LEU A 183 9.88 3.52 0.49
N PRO A 184 9.38 2.57 1.30
CA PRO A 184 10.19 1.44 1.73
C PRO A 184 10.76 0.62 0.56
N THR A 185 10.06 0.57 -0.57
CA THR A 185 10.47 -0.09 -1.83
C THR A 185 11.45 0.72 -2.67
N ALA A 186 11.72 1.98 -2.34
CA ALA A 186 12.67 2.77 -3.08
C ALA A 186 14.10 2.27 -2.80
N PRO A 187 14.94 2.08 -3.84
CA PRO A 187 16.33 1.70 -3.63
C PRO A 187 17.07 2.82 -2.90
N VAL A 188 17.90 2.43 -1.94
CA VAL A 188 18.79 3.33 -1.20
C VAL A 188 20.22 3.23 -1.73
N PRO A 189 21.03 4.30 -1.62
CA PRO A 189 22.45 4.21 -1.92
C PRO A 189 23.15 3.27 -0.92
N PRO A 190 24.30 2.67 -1.30
CA PRO A 190 25.11 1.90 -0.38
C PRO A 190 25.45 2.75 0.86
N PRO A 191 25.11 2.29 2.08
CA PRO A 191 25.30 3.11 3.26
C PRO A 191 26.79 3.12 3.67
N PRO A 192 27.30 4.21 4.28
CA PRO A 192 28.71 4.31 4.67
C PRO A 192 29.16 3.26 5.68
N ASP A 193 28.22 2.69 6.43
CA ASP A 193 28.43 1.65 7.45
C ASP A 193 28.23 0.23 6.91
N ALA A 194 28.15 0.05 5.58
CA ALA A 194 28.13 -1.28 4.97
C ALA A 194 29.37 -2.10 5.42
N GLY A 195 29.13 -3.30 5.95
CA GLY A 195 30.15 -4.08 6.65
C GLY A 195 29.55 -5.25 7.42
N SER A 196 30.14 -5.58 8.58
CA SER A 196 29.74 -6.76 9.38
C SER A 196 28.29 -6.76 9.84
N ASP A 197 27.75 -5.60 10.16
CA ASP A 197 26.43 -5.46 10.81
C ASP A 197 25.34 -4.92 9.87
N VAL A 198 25.73 -4.62 8.63
CA VAL A 198 24.89 -4.01 7.59
C VAL A 198 25.28 -4.59 6.24
N TRP A 199 24.37 -5.35 5.63
CA TRP A 199 24.59 -5.88 4.29
C TRP A 199 23.76 -5.08 3.28
N TYR A 200 24.43 -4.44 2.33
CA TYR A 200 23.80 -3.81 1.16
C TYR A 200 23.73 -4.78 -0.03
N PHE A 201 22.55 -4.90 -0.63
CA PHE A 201 22.28 -5.75 -1.79
C PHE A 201 22.19 -4.89 -3.05
N PRO A 202 23.25 -4.80 -3.87
CA PRO A 202 23.23 -3.97 -5.08
C PRO A 202 22.19 -4.44 -6.12
N GLU A 203 21.76 -5.70 -6.07
CA GLU A 203 20.76 -6.28 -6.97
C GLU A 203 19.38 -5.63 -6.81
N THR A 204 19.06 -5.16 -5.60
CA THR A 204 17.77 -4.53 -5.30
C THR A 204 17.89 -3.12 -4.72
N GLY A 205 19.10 -2.70 -4.36
CA GLY A 205 19.36 -1.42 -3.72
C GLY A 205 18.86 -1.35 -2.28
N HIS A 206 18.79 -2.47 -1.55
CA HIS A 206 18.27 -2.51 -0.18
C HIS A 206 19.27 -3.02 0.84
N THR A 207 19.04 -2.70 2.12
CA THR A 207 19.91 -3.10 3.23
C THR A 207 19.25 -4.09 4.19
N LEU A 208 20.06 -5.00 4.73
CA LEU A 208 19.72 -5.79 5.92
C LEU A 208 20.57 -5.36 7.09
N ARG A 209 19.94 -5.26 8.26
CA ARG A 209 20.57 -4.77 9.49
C ARG A 209 20.07 -5.55 10.70
N GLY A 210 20.90 -5.62 11.75
CA GLY A 210 20.50 -6.08 13.08
C GLY A 210 19.81 -7.45 13.10
N PRO A 211 18.68 -7.62 13.83
CA PRO A 211 18.00 -8.91 13.95
C PRO A 211 17.57 -9.53 12.62
N PHE A 212 17.18 -8.72 11.62
CA PHE A 212 16.78 -9.25 10.31
C PHE A 212 17.97 -9.77 9.51
N LEU A 213 19.12 -9.09 9.54
CA LEU A 213 20.34 -9.61 8.92
C LEU A 213 20.77 -10.93 9.58
N ARG A 214 20.76 -10.98 10.92
CA ARG A 214 21.11 -12.19 11.67
C ARG A 214 20.18 -13.35 11.34
N TYR A 215 18.87 -13.10 11.35
CA TYR A 215 17.88 -14.13 11.03
C TYR A 215 18.03 -14.65 9.60
N TRP A 216 18.25 -13.75 8.62
CA TRP A 216 18.46 -14.12 7.22
C TRP A 216 19.69 -15.02 7.07
N LEU A 217 20.82 -14.66 7.71
CA LEU A 217 22.04 -15.45 7.71
C LEU A 217 21.87 -16.83 8.35
N ASP A 218 21.17 -16.89 9.47
CA ASP A 218 21.07 -18.11 10.29
C ASP A 218 20.02 -19.12 9.74
N HIS A 219 19.08 -18.69 8.88
CA HIS A 219 17.92 -19.50 8.46
C HIS A 219 17.82 -19.72 6.94
N GLY A 220 18.93 -19.72 6.20
CA GLY A 220 18.96 -20.14 4.79
C GLY A 220 19.08 -19.02 3.76
N GLY A 221 19.10 -17.76 4.19
CA GLY A 221 19.49 -16.60 3.39
C GLY A 221 18.81 -16.50 2.03
N LEU A 222 19.62 -16.38 0.98
CA LEU A 222 19.14 -16.08 -0.37
C LEU A 222 18.21 -17.18 -0.91
N ALA A 223 18.51 -18.45 -0.61
CA ALA A 223 17.74 -19.59 -1.12
C ALA A 223 16.30 -19.59 -0.59
N LEU A 224 16.11 -19.30 0.71
CA LEU A 224 14.78 -19.32 1.33
C LEU A 224 14.05 -17.98 1.24
N PHE A 225 14.74 -16.86 1.41
CA PHE A 225 14.08 -15.56 1.52
C PHE A 225 14.20 -14.72 0.26
N GLY A 226 15.25 -14.93 -0.53
CA GLY A 226 15.61 -14.07 -1.65
C GLY A 226 16.21 -12.74 -1.20
N TYR A 227 16.30 -11.81 -2.15
CA TYR A 227 16.78 -10.46 -1.89
C TYR A 227 15.76 -9.63 -1.08
N PRO A 228 16.22 -8.69 -0.23
CA PRO A 228 15.33 -7.69 0.35
C PRO A 228 14.70 -6.82 -0.75
N LYS A 229 13.42 -6.49 -0.59
CA LYS A 229 12.60 -5.69 -1.52
C LYS A 229 12.09 -4.40 -0.91
N THR A 230 12.38 -4.18 0.37
CA THR A 230 12.12 -2.93 1.06
C THR A 230 13.24 -2.65 2.06
N GLU A 231 13.39 -1.40 2.48
CA GLU A 231 13.95 -1.08 3.79
C GLU A 231 12.99 -1.49 4.93
N VAL A 232 13.45 -1.42 6.17
CA VAL A 232 12.60 -1.67 7.35
C VAL A 232 11.59 -0.53 7.52
N PHE A 233 10.32 -0.88 7.72
CA PHE A 233 9.26 0.08 8.02
C PHE A 233 8.28 -0.51 9.03
N PHE A 234 7.28 0.28 9.46
CA PHE A 234 6.35 -0.14 10.50
C PHE A 234 4.94 -0.44 9.96
N VAL A 235 4.42 -1.62 10.29
CA VAL A 235 3.03 -2.02 10.06
C VAL A 235 2.39 -2.33 11.40
N ALA A 236 1.31 -1.63 11.76
CA ALA A 236 0.61 -1.79 13.04
C ALA A 236 1.55 -1.75 14.27
N GLY A 237 2.54 -0.85 14.25
CA GLY A 237 3.53 -0.71 15.33
C GLY A 237 4.65 -1.75 15.33
N ARG A 238 4.66 -2.71 14.40
CA ARG A 238 5.70 -3.72 14.25
C ARG A 238 6.68 -3.34 13.15
N ALA A 239 7.98 -3.48 13.40
CA ALA A 239 9.00 -3.34 12.36
C ALA A 239 8.95 -4.56 11.43
N VAL A 240 8.91 -4.31 10.13
CA VAL A 240 8.78 -5.31 9.08
C VAL A 240 9.71 -5.03 7.92
N GLN A 241 10.10 -6.08 7.21
CA GLN A 241 10.84 -5.96 5.95
C GLN A 241 10.38 -7.06 5.00
N TYR A 242 10.17 -6.70 3.74
CA TYR A 242 9.80 -7.65 2.69
C TYR A 242 11.03 -8.10 1.91
N PHE A 243 11.01 -9.36 1.52
CA PHE A 243 11.96 -10.03 0.66
C PHE A 243 11.21 -10.60 -0.54
N GLU A 244 11.90 -11.19 -1.51
CA GLU A 244 11.25 -11.78 -2.68
C GLU A 244 10.23 -12.87 -2.29
N ARG A 245 10.56 -13.70 -1.29
CA ARG A 245 9.78 -14.89 -0.91
C ARG A 245 9.13 -14.79 0.47
N ALA A 246 9.53 -13.83 1.30
CA ALA A 246 9.13 -13.76 2.70
C ALA A 246 8.91 -12.34 3.19
N ARG A 247 8.27 -12.20 4.35
CA ARG A 247 8.19 -10.95 5.12
C ARG A 247 8.69 -11.25 6.53
N PHE A 248 9.68 -10.50 6.99
CA PHE A 248 10.17 -10.60 8.37
C PHE A 248 9.40 -9.63 9.25
N GLU A 249 9.14 -10.07 10.48
CA GLU A 249 8.48 -9.30 11.52
C GLU A 249 9.31 -9.36 12.80
N TYR A 250 9.65 -8.20 13.35
CA TYR A 250 10.42 -8.11 14.60
C TYR A 250 9.50 -8.06 15.82
N TRP A 251 9.79 -8.91 16.81
CA TRP A 251 9.03 -9.05 18.05
C TRP A 251 9.93 -8.73 19.24
N PRO A 252 9.99 -7.46 19.70
CA PRO A 252 10.90 -7.04 20.76
C PRO A 252 10.69 -7.78 22.09
N GLU A 253 9.48 -8.24 22.38
CA GLU A 253 9.15 -9.05 23.56
C GLU A 253 9.87 -10.40 23.59
N PHE A 254 10.35 -10.88 22.44
CA PHE A 254 11.06 -12.15 22.28
C PHE A 254 12.56 -11.96 22.02
N ARG A 255 13.11 -10.76 22.28
CA ARG A 255 14.52 -10.44 22.05
C ARG A 255 15.45 -11.49 22.65
N GLY A 256 16.42 -11.96 21.86
CA GLY A 256 17.40 -12.96 22.25
C GLY A 256 16.88 -14.41 22.22
N THR A 257 15.65 -14.63 21.73
CA THR A 257 15.09 -15.97 21.51
C THR A 257 14.95 -16.26 20.02
N PRO A 258 14.75 -17.52 19.61
CA PRO A 258 14.43 -17.86 18.22
C PRO A 258 13.14 -17.21 17.69
N TYR A 259 12.29 -16.64 18.55
CA TYR A 259 11.04 -15.99 18.19
C TYR A 259 11.15 -14.46 18.04
N GLU A 260 12.37 -13.89 18.21
CA GLU A 260 12.65 -12.47 18.03
C GLU A 260 12.31 -11.97 16.62
N VAL A 261 12.54 -12.81 15.61
CA VAL A 261 12.12 -12.57 14.23
C VAL A 261 11.21 -13.71 13.81
N GLN A 262 10.04 -13.37 13.28
CA GLN A 262 9.08 -14.33 12.77
C GLN A 262 8.71 -13.96 11.35
N LEU A 263 8.30 -14.97 10.58
CA LEU A 263 7.85 -14.77 9.22
C LEU A 263 6.35 -14.49 9.19
N GLY A 264 5.99 -13.45 8.43
CA GLY A 264 4.61 -13.10 8.14
C GLY A 264 3.91 -14.17 7.31
N LEU A 265 2.59 -14.28 7.47
CA LEU A 265 1.75 -15.31 6.85
C LEU A 265 1.46 -15.02 5.37
N LEU A 266 2.50 -14.88 4.55
CA LEU A 266 2.34 -14.49 3.13
C LEU A 266 1.58 -15.53 2.31
N GLY A 267 1.78 -16.82 2.59
CA GLY A 267 1.05 -17.88 1.89
C GLY A 267 -0.45 -17.84 2.20
N TRP A 268 -0.81 -17.62 3.47
CA TRP A 268 -2.19 -17.38 3.87
C TRP A 268 -2.77 -16.12 3.20
N TYR A 269 -2.00 -15.03 3.19
CA TYR A 269 -2.44 -13.76 2.59
C TYR A 269 -2.70 -13.89 1.08
N VAL A 270 -1.80 -14.52 0.33
CA VAL A 270 -1.96 -14.70 -1.12
C VAL A 270 -3.09 -15.67 -1.45
N ALA A 271 -3.32 -16.68 -0.59
CA ALA A 271 -4.40 -17.63 -0.78
C ALA A 271 -5.75 -17.19 -0.16
N ARG A 272 -5.84 -15.98 0.39
CA ARG A 272 -7.07 -15.49 1.04
C ARG A 272 -8.27 -15.53 0.08
N GLY A 273 -9.42 -15.88 0.61
CA GLY A 273 -10.66 -16.03 -0.17
C GLY A 273 -10.73 -17.33 -0.99
N ARG A 274 -9.66 -18.13 -1.05
CA ARG A 274 -9.69 -19.47 -1.61
C ARG A 274 -10.14 -20.48 -0.56
N GLN A 275 -10.92 -21.46 -0.97
CA GLN A 275 -11.26 -22.61 -0.14
C GLN A 275 -10.48 -23.83 -0.64
N PHE A 276 -9.76 -24.49 0.26
CA PHE A 276 -9.08 -25.74 -0.03
C PHE A 276 -9.79 -26.87 0.70
N GLU A 277 -10.15 -27.92 -0.04
CA GLU A 277 -10.81 -29.09 0.53
C GLU A 277 -9.90 -29.78 1.54
N ARG A 278 -10.47 -30.17 2.67
CA ARG A 278 -9.75 -30.97 3.68
C ARG A 278 -9.67 -32.41 3.22
N GLN A 279 -8.53 -33.02 3.43
CA GLN A 279 -8.28 -34.43 3.14
C GLN A 279 -8.65 -35.28 4.37
N PRO A 280 -9.19 -36.50 4.17
CA PRO A 280 -9.56 -37.37 5.28
C PRO A 280 -8.32 -37.79 6.10
N PRO A 281 -8.44 -37.89 7.43
CA PRO A 281 -7.35 -38.36 8.27
C PRO A 281 -6.93 -39.79 7.89
N PRO A 282 -5.69 -40.20 8.20
CA PRO A 282 -5.23 -41.55 7.88
C PRO A 282 -6.07 -42.58 8.65
N SER A 283 -6.36 -43.71 8.01
CA SER A 283 -7.14 -44.78 8.65
C SER A 283 -6.36 -45.36 9.84
N PRO A 284 -6.99 -45.58 11.01
CA PRO A 284 -6.33 -46.23 12.15
C PRO A 284 -5.79 -47.62 11.84
N ASP A 285 -6.38 -48.30 10.84
CA ASP A 285 -6.04 -49.67 10.47
C ASP A 285 -4.90 -49.75 9.44
N GLN A 286 -4.38 -48.61 8.97
CA GLN A 286 -3.28 -48.55 8.01
C GLN A 286 -1.96 -48.16 8.71
N PRO A 287 -0.83 -48.82 8.38
CA PRO A 287 0.47 -48.39 8.88
C PRO A 287 0.79 -46.96 8.39
N PRO A 288 1.49 -46.13 9.19
CA PRO A 288 1.88 -44.79 8.77
C PRO A 288 2.71 -44.84 7.48
N ASP A 289 2.34 -44.03 6.49
CA ASP A 289 3.16 -43.82 5.29
C ASP A 289 4.33 -42.88 5.63
N PRO A 290 5.58 -43.34 5.63
CA PRO A 290 6.73 -42.49 5.99
C PRO A 290 6.93 -41.32 5.01
N ASN A 291 6.35 -41.39 3.81
CA ASN A 291 6.45 -40.35 2.79
C ASN A 291 5.35 -39.29 2.90
N ARG A 292 4.44 -39.39 3.88
CA ARG A 292 3.34 -38.45 4.06
C ARG A 292 3.14 -38.09 5.52
N VAL A 293 2.83 -36.83 5.79
CA VAL A 293 2.46 -36.35 7.13
C VAL A 293 1.10 -35.68 7.02
N TYR A 294 0.17 -36.07 7.90
CA TYR A 294 -1.13 -35.43 8.02
C TYR A 294 -1.09 -34.36 9.10
N PHE A 295 -1.58 -33.16 8.79
CA PHE A 295 -1.70 -32.06 9.73
C PHE A 295 -3.18 -31.87 10.11
N PRO A 296 -3.62 -32.35 11.29
CA PRO A 296 -5.02 -32.23 11.71
C PRO A 296 -5.50 -30.78 11.86
N GLU A 297 -4.58 -29.84 12.11
CA GLU A 297 -4.85 -28.41 12.24
C GLU A 297 -5.49 -27.85 10.96
N THR A 298 -4.97 -28.23 9.79
CA THR A 298 -5.44 -27.75 8.50
C THR A 298 -6.24 -28.80 7.73
N GLY A 299 -6.10 -30.08 8.09
CA GLY A 299 -6.66 -31.22 7.37
C GLY A 299 -5.93 -31.51 6.06
N GLN A 300 -4.65 -31.14 5.96
CA GLN A 300 -3.84 -31.29 4.74
C GLN A 300 -2.73 -32.31 4.94
N TYR A 301 -2.39 -33.02 3.86
CA TYR A 301 -1.19 -33.83 3.81
C TYR A 301 -0.03 -33.07 3.19
N LEU A 302 1.16 -33.33 3.72
CA LEU A 302 2.42 -32.97 3.10
C LEU A 302 3.12 -34.26 2.67
N SER A 303 3.53 -34.35 1.41
CA SER A 303 4.01 -35.60 0.81
C SER A 303 5.28 -35.40 -0.01
N GLY A 304 6.01 -36.50 -0.25
CA GLY A 304 7.05 -36.55 -1.29
C GLY A 304 8.14 -35.48 -1.17
N ALA A 305 8.44 -34.79 -2.28
CA ALA A 305 9.48 -33.78 -2.36
C ALA A 305 9.19 -32.57 -1.43
N PHE A 306 7.93 -32.13 -1.35
CA PHE A 306 7.55 -31.04 -0.45
C PHE A 306 7.71 -31.40 1.02
N LYS A 307 7.43 -32.65 1.41
CA LYS A 307 7.70 -33.14 2.77
C LYS A 307 9.17 -33.06 3.12
N ARG A 308 10.04 -33.64 2.28
CA ARG A 308 11.50 -33.60 2.51
C ARG A 308 11.99 -32.16 2.62
N TYR A 309 11.60 -31.32 1.67
CA TYR A 309 12.03 -29.92 1.65
C TYR A 309 11.58 -29.18 2.91
N TRP A 310 10.33 -29.35 3.35
CA TRP A 310 9.83 -28.75 4.59
C TRP A 310 10.63 -29.20 5.82
N GLU A 311 10.90 -30.50 5.95
CA GLU A 311 11.67 -31.06 7.08
C GLU A 311 13.12 -30.56 7.10
N GLU A 312 13.75 -30.45 5.93
CA GLU A 312 15.15 -30.05 5.78
C GLU A 312 15.39 -28.54 5.95
N HIS A 313 14.38 -27.70 5.67
CA HIS A 313 14.54 -26.24 5.61
C HIS A 313 13.81 -25.47 6.74
N GLY A 314 13.65 -26.12 7.90
CA GLY A 314 13.17 -25.47 9.13
C GLY A 314 11.69 -25.63 9.45
N GLY A 315 10.96 -26.35 8.61
CA GLY A 315 9.61 -26.85 8.86
C GLY A 315 8.63 -25.80 9.36
N LEU A 316 7.99 -26.08 10.50
CA LEU A 316 6.90 -25.28 11.03
C LEU A 316 7.32 -23.82 11.30
N ALA A 317 8.56 -23.61 11.76
CA ALA A 317 9.04 -22.28 12.11
C ALA A 317 9.20 -21.37 10.88
N ILE A 318 9.59 -21.94 9.73
CA ILE A 318 9.83 -21.19 8.49
C ILE A 318 8.58 -21.16 7.60
N PHE A 319 7.93 -22.31 7.41
CA PHE A 319 6.84 -22.42 6.43
C PHE A 319 5.46 -22.39 7.07
N GLY A 320 5.35 -22.79 8.33
CA GLY A 320 4.07 -23.06 8.97
C GLY A 320 3.40 -24.33 8.48
N TYR A 321 2.11 -24.46 8.79
CA TYR A 321 1.29 -25.59 8.35
C TYR A 321 0.98 -25.52 6.85
N PRO A 322 0.86 -26.65 6.14
CA PRO A 322 0.27 -26.68 4.80
C PRO A 322 -1.20 -26.27 4.89
N ILE A 323 -1.62 -25.28 4.10
CA ILE A 323 -3.00 -24.76 4.09
C ILE A 323 -3.80 -25.22 2.87
N SER A 324 -3.13 -25.81 1.86
CA SER A 324 -3.74 -26.48 0.73
C SER A 324 -3.21 -27.90 0.56
N GLY A 325 -3.88 -28.71 -0.26
CA GLY A 325 -3.25 -29.87 -0.89
C GLY A 325 -2.31 -29.44 -2.01
N GLU A 326 -1.72 -30.41 -2.72
CA GLU A 326 -0.98 -30.15 -3.96
C GLU A 326 -1.96 -29.81 -5.10
N LEU A 327 -1.69 -28.73 -5.84
CA LEU A 327 -2.49 -28.30 -6.98
C LEU A 327 -1.61 -27.81 -8.14
N SER A 328 -2.17 -27.65 -9.33
CA SER A 328 -1.47 -27.04 -10.47
C SER A 328 -1.72 -25.55 -10.53
N GLU A 329 -0.67 -24.74 -10.64
CA GLU A 329 -0.75 -23.28 -10.81
C GLU A 329 0.16 -22.85 -11.96
N VAL A 330 -0.25 -21.80 -12.67
CA VAL A 330 0.61 -21.11 -13.64
C VAL A 330 1.49 -20.12 -12.88
N ASN A 331 2.80 -20.24 -12.99
CA ASN A 331 3.72 -19.27 -12.45
C ASN A 331 3.68 -17.99 -13.31
N PRO A 332 3.39 -16.82 -12.71
CA PRO A 332 3.23 -15.58 -13.46
C PRO A 332 4.55 -15.03 -14.04
N GLU A 333 5.71 -15.47 -13.54
CA GLU A 333 7.03 -14.98 -13.96
C GLU A 333 7.49 -15.62 -15.28
N ASP A 334 7.21 -16.92 -15.49
CA ASP A 334 7.66 -17.66 -16.66
C ASP A 334 6.52 -18.27 -17.52
N GLY A 335 5.28 -18.20 -17.04
CA GLY A 335 4.09 -18.71 -17.72
C GLY A 335 3.96 -20.23 -17.73
N LYS A 336 4.82 -20.97 -17.00
CA LYS A 336 4.76 -22.44 -16.92
C LYS A 336 3.84 -22.90 -15.80
N THR A 337 3.33 -24.12 -15.95
CA THR A 337 2.52 -24.77 -14.90
C THR A 337 3.41 -25.61 -14.01
N TYR A 338 3.31 -25.39 -12.71
CA TYR A 338 3.99 -26.19 -11.68
C TYR A 338 2.98 -26.83 -10.75
N THR A 339 3.35 -27.98 -10.18
CA THR A 339 2.68 -28.48 -8.98
C THR A 339 3.12 -27.61 -7.81
N VAL A 340 2.16 -27.09 -7.05
CA VAL A 340 2.41 -26.22 -5.92
C VAL A 340 1.63 -26.66 -4.69
N GLN A 341 2.11 -26.24 -3.52
CA GLN A 341 1.37 -26.35 -2.28
C GLN A 341 1.55 -25.06 -1.47
N TYR A 342 0.45 -24.54 -0.93
CA TYR A 342 0.46 -23.37 -0.08
C TYR A 342 0.66 -23.78 1.38
N PHE A 343 1.48 -23.01 2.07
CA PHE A 343 1.71 -23.07 3.51
C PHE A 343 1.30 -21.73 4.11
N GLU A 344 1.25 -21.62 5.43
CA GLU A 344 0.92 -20.36 6.09
C GLU A 344 1.84 -19.20 5.66
N ARG A 345 3.14 -19.47 5.50
CA ARG A 345 4.17 -18.45 5.25
C ARG A 345 4.77 -18.48 3.84
N ALA A 346 4.56 -19.56 3.09
CA ALA A 346 5.23 -19.79 1.81
C ALA A 346 4.34 -20.51 0.79
N ARG A 347 4.78 -20.56 -0.47
CA ARG A 347 4.26 -21.46 -1.51
C ARG A 347 5.42 -22.26 -2.05
N PHE A 348 5.31 -23.59 -2.05
CA PHE A 348 6.30 -24.46 -2.66
C PHE A 348 5.91 -24.73 -4.12
N GLU A 349 6.90 -24.79 -4.99
CA GLU A 349 6.77 -25.08 -6.42
C GLU A 349 7.69 -26.26 -6.74
N TYR A 350 7.14 -27.30 -7.35
CA TYR A 350 7.89 -28.49 -7.74
C TYR A 350 8.41 -28.34 -9.17
N HIS A 351 9.72 -28.45 -9.32
CA HIS A 351 10.44 -28.31 -10.57
C HIS A 351 10.99 -29.68 -11.02
N PRO A 352 10.24 -30.45 -11.84
CA PRO A 352 10.65 -31.80 -12.26
C PRO A 352 11.95 -31.83 -13.05
N GLU A 353 12.30 -30.74 -13.74
CA GLU A 353 13.58 -30.56 -14.43
C GLU A 353 14.80 -30.56 -13.49
N HIS A 354 14.56 -30.36 -12.19
CA HIS A 354 15.56 -30.32 -11.14
C HIS A 354 15.45 -31.50 -10.16
N ALA A 355 14.72 -32.57 -10.54
CA ALA A 355 14.50 -33.74 -9.71
C ALA A 355 15.81 -34.31 -9.14
N GLY A 356 15.83 -34.55 -7.82
CA GLY A 356 17.01 -35.05 -7.11
C GLY A 356 18.10 -34.01 -6.80
N THR A 357 17.86 -32.73 -7.07
CA THR A 357 18.77 -31.63 -6.69
C THR A 357 18.14 -30.76 -5.61
N GLU A 358 18.93 -29.86 -5.01
CA GLU A 358 18.42 -28.85 -4.05
C GLU A 358 17.40 -27.87 -4.66
N HIS A 359 17.30 -27.81 -5.99
CA HIS A 359 16.37 -26.95 -6.72
C HIS A 359 15.09 -27.67 -7.18
N GLU A 360 14.91 -28.94 -6.79
CA GLU A 360 13.70 -29.73 -7.06
C GLU A 360 12.44 -29.05 -6.49
N VAL A 361 12.57 -28.37 -5.35
CA VAL A 361 11.53 -27.55 -4.75
C VAL A 361 12.04 -26.13 -4.63
N GLN A 362 11.27 -25.18 -5.13
CA GLN A 362 11.55 -23.76 -5.02
C GLN A 362 10.40 -23.05 -4.32
N LEU A 363 10.69 -21.88 -3.76
CA LEU A 363 9.67 -21.04 -3.12
C LEU A 363 9.17 -19.99 -4.10
N GLY A 364 7.85 -19.89 -4.21
CA GLY A 364 7.20 -18.81 -4.94
C GLY A 364 7.56 -17.44 -4.38
N LEU A 365 7.62 -16.44 -5.26
CA LEU A 365 8.00 -15.06 -4.93
C LEU A 365 6.85 -14.29 -4.25
N LEU A 366 6.33 -14.82 -3.14
CA LEU A 366 5.14 -14.29 -2.49
C LEU A 366 5.32 -12.86 -1.99
N GLY A 367 6.53 -12.48 -1.56
CA GLY A 367 6.79 -11.09 -1.16
C GLY A 367 6.72 -10.13 -2.34
N ASN A 368 7.25 -10.51 -3.51
CA ASN A 368 7.07 -9.75 -4.75
C ASN A 368 5.58 -9.65 -5.14
N GLN A 369 4.85 -10.77 -5.04
CA GLN A 369 3.41 -10.79 -5.35
C GLN A 369 2.62 -9.85 -4.44
N VAL A 370 2.90 -9.87 -3.12
CA VAL A 370 2.23 -8.99 -2.16
C VAL A 370 2.57 -7.52 -2.42
N LEU A 371 3.84 -7.17 -2.63
CA LEU A 371 4.25 -5.80 -2.97
C LEU A 371 3.63 -5.32 -4.29
N SER A 372 3.41 -6.21 -5.26
CA SER A 372 2.79 -5.85 -6.55
C SER A 372 1.28 -5.62 -6.45
N THR A 373 0.59 -6.39 -5.61
CA THR A 373 -0.87 -6.28 -5.38
C THR A 373 -1.23 -5.15 -4.44
N MET A 374 -0.33 -4.80 -3.52
CA MET A 374 -0.39 -3.58 -2.73
C MET A 374 0.03 -2.39 -3.58
N SER A 375 -0.64 -2.11 -4.70
CA SER A 375 -0.29 -1.15 -5.77
C SER A 375 0.18 0.24 -5.33
N TRP A 376 0.12 0.57 -4.04
CA TRP A 376 0.65 1.75 -3.35
C TRP A 376 2.14 1.66 -2.93
N TYR A 377 2.81 0.52 -3.14
CA TYR A 377 4.28 0.40 -2.97
C TYR A 377 5.09 0.62 -4.24
N ARG A 378 4.48 0.59 -5.43
CA ARG A 378 5.18 0.80 -6.69
C ARG A 378 5.21 2.26 -7.09
#